data_AF-A0A370GQQ2-F1
#
_entry.id   AF-A0A370GQQ2-F1
#
_cell.length_a   1.000
_cell.length_b   1.000
_cell.length_c   1.000
_cell.angle_alpha   90.00
_cell.angle_beta   90.00
_cell.angle_gamma   90.00
#
_symmetry.space_group_name_H-M   'P 1'
#
loop_
_entity.id
_entity.type
_entity.pdbx_description
1 polymer ?
#
loop_
_entity_poly.entity_id
_entity_poly.type
_entity_poly.pdbx_seq_one_letter_code
_entity_poly.pdbx_strand_id
1 'polypeptide(L)'
;MRTFLWLIILMAGYAGFSSSASAAWRCEASDKFGDAWYAVASSRGAAASGALRFCRQSSDNPRSCDLDYCKSYQSSHYRGIWECYAVGFLGGRWHGMGMTRTEGLRNSYANCLNNSLFPGSCEVGYCLRKY
;
A
#
# COMPACT_ATOMS: atom_id res chain seq x y z
N MET A 1 -56.01 -0.55 -28.55
CA MET A 1 -55.24 0.30 -27.59
C MET A 1 -54.98 -0.47 -26.28
N ARG A 2 -54.23 -1.58 -26.32
CA ARG A 2 -53.95 -2.42 -25.12
C ARG A 2 -52.50 -2.92 -25.03
N THR A 3 -51.67 -2.59 -26.02
CA THR A 3 -50.30 -3.10 -26.18
C THR A 3 -49.21 -2.13 -25.74
N PHE A 4 -49.55 -0.87 -25.43
CA PHE A 4 -48.56 0.16 -25.07
C PHE A 4 -48.16 0.18 -23.58
N LEU A 5 -48.90 -0.52 -22.70
CA LEU A 5 -48.64 -0.52 -21.26
C LEU A 5 -47.54 -1.50 -20.81
N TRP A 6 -47.11 -2.41 -21.69
CA TRP A 6 -46.06 -3.40 -21.37
C TRP A 6 -44.63 -2.87 -21.53
N LEU A 7 -44.42 -1.78 -22.26
CA LEU A 7 -43.09 -1.21 -22.51
C LEU A 7 -42.54 -0.37 -21.35
N ILE A 8 -43.40 0.07 -20.40
CA ILE A 8 -43.00 0.93 -19.28
C ILE A 8 -42.38 0.10 -18.13
N ILE A 9 -42.67 -1.20 -18.07
CA ILE A 9 -42.18 -2.07 -16.97
C ILE A 9 -40.73 -2.53 -17.20
N LEU A 10 -40.20 -2.44 -18.43
CA LEU A 10 -38.84 -2.87 -18.76
C LEU A 10 -37.73 -1.84 -18.45
N MET A 11 -38.07 -0.60 -18.07
CA MET A 11 -37.08 0.47 -17.85
C MET A 11 -36.71 0.69 -16.36
N ALA A 12 -37.36 0.02 -15.41
CA ALA A 12 -37.17 0.25 -13.97
C ALA A 12 -36.11 -0.66 -13.30
N GLY A 13 -35.26 -1.33 -14.08
CA GLY A 13 -34.34 -2.36 -13.59
C GLY A 13 -32.87 -1.97 -13.46
N TYR A 14 -32.50 -0.70 -13.65
CA TYR A 14 -31.12 -0.25 -13.43
C TYR A 14 -30.95 0.18 -11.97
N ALA A 15 -30.89 -0.81 -11.07
CA ALA A 15 -30.27 -0.62 -9.77
C ALA A 15 -28.81 -0.21 -10.02
N GLY A 16 -28.53 1.08 -9.85
CA GLY A 16 -27.18 1.62 -9.95
C GLY A 16 -26.27 0.88 -8.97
N PHE A 17 -25.34 0.10 -9.50
CA PHE A 17 -24.19 -0.37 -8.74
C PHE A 17 -23.41 0.87 -8.32
N SER A 18 -23.68 1.35 -7.10
CA SER A 18 -22.85 2.33 -6.43
C SER A 18 -21.56 1.61 -6.09
N SER A 19 -20.56 1.74 -6.96
CA SER A 19 -19.20 1.29 -6.73
C SER A 19 -18.62 2.14 -5.60
N SER A 20 -18.81 1.68 -4.37
CA SER A 20 -18.19 2.28 -3.18
C SER A 20 -16.67 2.28 -3.38
N ALA A 21 -16.14 3.43 -3.77
CA ALA A 21 -14.71 3.69 -3.86
C ALA A 21 -14.09 3.39 -2.49
N SER A 22 -13.52 2.20 -2.35
CA SER A 22 -13.11 1.63 -1.08
C SER A 22 -11.82 2.32 -0.64
N ALA A 23 -11.91 3.41 0.13
CA ALA A 23 -10.75 4.23 0.51
C ALA A 23 -9.58 3.36 0.97
N ALA A 24 -8.43 3.49 0.31
CA ALA A 24 -7.22 2.76 0.66
C ALA A 24 -6.42 3.60 1.66
N TRP A 25 -6.33 3.14 2.90
CA TRP A 25 -5.52 3.78 3.94
C TRP A 25 -4.12 3.20 3.92
N ARG A 26 -3.10 4.06 3.87
CA ARG A 26 -1.71 3.69 4.18
C ARG A 26 -1.35 4.25 5.54
N CYS A 27 -0.77 3.43 6.39
CA CYS A 27 -0.16 3.90 7.62
C CYS A 27 1.33 3.56 7.64
N GLU A 28 2.09 4.42 8.31
CA GLU A 28 3.52 4.27 8.60
C GLU A 28 3.68 4.08 10.11
N ALA A 29 4.54 3.15 10.49
CA ALA A 29 5.01 2.99 11.85
C ALA A 29 6.54 2.95 11.82
N SER A 30 7.19 3.62 12.75
CA SER A 30 8.64 3.62 12.87
C SER A 30 9.09 3.25 14.27
N ASP A 31 10.35 2.85 14.39
CA ASP A 31 10.99 2.60 15.68
C ASP A 31 11.86 3.78 16.12
N LYS A 32 12.46 3.68 17.32
CA LYS A 32 13.33 4.77 17.84
C LYS A 32 14.59 5.01 17.02
N PHE A 33 14.96 4.10 16.11
CA PHE A 33 16.11 4.22 15.24
C PHE A 33 15.74 4.84 13.88
N GLY A 34 14.46 5.08 13.65
CA GLY A 34 13.94 5.71 12.44
C GLY A 34 13.70 4.72 11.30
N ASP A 35 13.81 3.42 11.56
CA ASP A 35 13.36 2.42 10.60
C ASP A 35 11.84 2.48 10.48
N ALA A 36 11.31 2.39 9.26
CA ALA A 36 9.90 2.62 8.98
C ALA A 36 9.25 1.45 8.21
N TRP A 37 8.02 1.13 8.61
CA TRP A 37 7.20 0.07 8.05
C TRP A 37 5.82 0.57 7.68
N TYR A 38 5.30 0.01 6.59
CA TYR A 38 4.04 0.47 6.02
C TYR A 38 3.04 -0.67 5.92
N ALA A 39 1.76 -0.33 6.07
CA ALA A 39 0.69 -1.22 5.67
C ALA A 39 -0.43 -0.44 4.99
N VAL A 40 -1.11 -1.14 4.08
CA VAL A 40 -2.24 -0.63 3.31
C VAL A 40 -3.45 -1.49 3.58
N ALA A 41 -4.60 -0.88 3.87
CA ALA A 41 -5.87 -1.58 4.07
C ALA A 41 -7.06 -0.70 3.66
N SER A 42 -8.24 -1.31 3.53
CA SER A 42 -9.50 -0.60 3.26
C SER A 42 -9.99 0.27 4.42
N SER A 43 -9.41 0.11 5.63
CA SER A 43 -9.73 0.92 6.80
C SER A 43 -8.45 1.43 7.47
N ARG A 44 -8.53 2.63 8.06
CA ARG A 44 -7.41 3.24 8.81
C ARG A 44 -6.90 2.32 9.91
N GLY A 45 -7.81 1.71 10.67
CA GLY A 45 -7.46 0.82 11.79
C GLY A 45 -6.71 -0.42 11.33
N ALA A 46 -7.16 -1.06 10.24
CA ALA A 46 -6.47 -2.23 9.70
C ALA A 46 -5.07 -1.87 9.16
N ALA A 47 -4.94 -0.71 8.50
CA ALA A 47 -3.66 -0.22 8.01
C ALA A 47 -2.71 0.13 9.18
N ALA A 48 -3.20 0.80 10.23
CA ALA A 48 -2.40 1.15 11.40
C ALA A 48 -1.91 -0.10 12.14
N SER A 49 -2.80 -1.04 12.42
CA SER A 49 -2.46 -2.32 13.06
C SER A 49 -1.48 -3.13 12.22
N GLY A 50 -1.64 -3.12 10.89
CA GLY A 50 -0.70 -3.77 9.97
C GLY A 50 0.70 -3.16 10.04
N ALA A 51 0.80 -1.83 10.00
CA ALA A 51 2.08 -1.12 10.03
C ALA A 51 2.82 -1.37 11.35
N LEU A 52 2.12 -1.23 12.49
CA LEU A 52 2.67 -1.54 13.81
C LEU A 52 3.08 -3.00 13.94
N ARG A 53 2.31 -3.93 13.38
CA ARG A 53 2.65 -5.36 13.40
C ARG A 53 3.94 -5.62 12.63
N PHE A 54 4.10 -5.03 11.44
CA PHE A 54 5.33 -5.17 10.66
C PHE A 54 6.53 -4.55 11.37
N CYS A 55 6.38 -3.35 11.94
CA CYS A 55 7.41 -2.75 12.77
C CYS A 55 7.82 -3.70 13.91
N ARG A 56 6.88 -4.20 14.70
CA ARG A 56 7.19 -5.09 15.84
C ARG A 56 7.79 -6.44 15.45
N GLN A 57 7.59 -6.88 14.21
CA GLN A 57 8.13 -8.16 13.74
C GLN A 57 9.52 -8.02 13.11
N SER A 58 9.87 -6.83 12.62
CA SER A 58 11.08 -6.60 11.82
C SER A 58 12.06 -5.62 12.45
N SER A 59 11.62 -4.81 13.41
CA SER A 59 12.49 -3.93 14.21
C SER A 59 13.31 -4.74 15.20
N ASP A 60 14.57 -4.37 15.36
CA ASP A 60 15.44 -4.86 16.44
C ASP A 60 15.00 -4.36 17.83
N ASN A 61 14.16 -3.32 17.88
CA ASN A 61 13.55 -2.81 19.10
C ASN A 61 12.02 -2.68 18.98
N PRO A 62 11.28 -3.80 19.01
CA PRO A 62 9.84 -3.81 18.74
C PRO A 62 9.02 -3.02 19.76
N ARG A 63 9.58 -2.72 20.95
CA ARG A 63 8.90 -1.91 21.97
C ARG A 63 8.91 -0.42 21.65
N SER A 64 9.80 0.06 20.78
CA SER A 64 9.81 1.46 20.33
C SER A 64 8.98 1.71 19.08
N CYS A 65 8.26 0.71 18.59
CA CYS A 65 7.42 0.86 17.41
C CYS A 65 6.21 1.75 17.72
N ASP A 66 6.18 2.92 17.11
CA ASP A 66 5.10 3.88 17.20
C ASP A 66 4.51 4.15 15.82
N LEU A 67 3.25 4.58 15.80
CA LEU A 67 2.54 4.89 14.57
C LEU A 67 2.78 6.37 14.23
N ASP A 68 3.43 6.65 13.09
CA ASP A 68 3.72 8.03 12.68
C ASP A 68 2.49 8.71 12.09
N TYR A 69 2.03 8.23 10.94
CA TYR A 69 0.89 8.82 10.26
C TYR A 69 0.11 7.81 9.44
N CYS A 70 -1.16 8.15 9.21
CA CYS A 70 -2.03 7.43 8.32
C CYS A 70 -2.61 8.40 7.30
N LYS A 71 -2.52 8.05 6.03
CA LYS A 71 -3.10 8.83 4.93
C LYS A 71 -4.16 8.00 4.22
N SER A 72 -5.36 8.55 4.12
CA SER A 72 -6.41 8.00 3.26
C SER A 72 -6.12 8.39 1.82
N TYR A 73 -6.12 7.41 0.94
CA TYR A 73 -6.09 7.63 -0.50
C TYR A 73 -7.45 7.26 -1.05
N GLN A 74 -8.05 8.19 -1.80
CA GLN A 74 -9.25 7.89 -2.56
C GLN A 74 -8.93 6.75 -3.52
N SER A 75 -9.75 5.70 -3.47
CA SER A 75 -9.38 4.32 -3.85
C SER A 75 -9.05 4.08 -5.31
N SER A 76 -9.26 5.06 -6.19
CA SER A 76 -9.01 4.91 -7.62
C SER A 76 -7.51 4.93 -7.95
N HIS A 77 -6.69 5.63 -7.16
CA HIS A 77 -5.28 5.84 -7.50
C HIS A 77 -4.31 4.74 -7.07
N TYR A 78 -4.69 3.86 -6.14
CA TYR A 78 -3.80 2.84 -5.56
C TYR A 78 -4.16 1.40 -5.89
N ARG A 79 -5.29 1.17 -6.59
CA ARG A 79 -5.58 -0.16 -7.16
C ARG A 79 -4.53 -0.47 -8.21
N GLY A 80 -3.78 -1.54 -7.98
CA GLY A 80 -2.75 -1.99 -8.91
C GLY A 80 -1.40 -1.27 -8.77
N ILE A 81 -1.18 -0.51 -7.68
CA ILE A 81 0.16 -0.02 -7.38
C ILE A 81 1.07 -1.21 -7.04
N TRP A 82 2.30 -1.14 -7.52
CA TRP A 82 3.35 -2.12 -7.22
C TRP A 82 4.14 -1.63 -6.02
N GLU A 83 4.19 -2.45 -4.97
CA GLU A 83 5.13 -2.29 -3.86
C GLU A 83 6.30 -3.26 -4.09
N CYS A 84 7.51 -2.72 -4.17
CA CYS A 84 8.75 -3.48 -4.35
C CYS A 84 9.69 -3.25 -3.17
N TYR A 85 10.62 -4.18 -3.00
CA TYR A 85 11.61 -4.15 -1.93
C TYR A 85 13.00 -4.20 -2.54
N ALA A 86 13.95 -3.46 -1.95
CA ALA A 86 15.37 -3.65 -2.17
C ALA A 86 16.02 -4.12 -0.85
N VAL A 87 17.05 -4.94 -0.96
CA VAL A 87 17.78 -5.50 0.18
C VAL A 87 19.24 -5.09 0.05
N GLY A 88 19.86 -4.71 1.15
CA GLY A 88 21.27 -4.34 1.22
C GLY A 88 22.07 -5.41 1.95
N PHE A 89 23.40 -5.29 1.97
CA PHE A 89 24.32 -6.29 2.52
C PHE A 89 23.99 -6.72 3.96
N LEU A 90 23.55 -5.77 4.80
CA LEU A 90 23.20 -6.02 6.19
C LEU A 90 21.78 -6.62 6.37
N GLY A 91 21.08 -6.96 5.29
CA GLY A 91 19.72 -7.50 5.34
C GLY A 91 18.64 -6.45 5.58
N GLY A 92 19.00 -5.16 5.65
CA GLY A 92 18.05 -4.05 5.66
C GLY A 92 17.14 -4.11 4.43
N ARG A 93 15.88 -3.70 4.59
CA ARG A 93 14.86 -3.77 3.53
C ARG A 93 14.26 -2.39 3.28
N TRP A 94 14.28 -1.97 2.04
CA TRP A 94 13.81 -0.65 1.62
C TRP A 94 12.65 -0.78 0.65
N HIS A 95 11.56 -0.09 0.98
CA HIS A 95 10.33 -0.16 0.22
C HIS A 95 10.28 0.92 -0.86
N GLY A 96 9.68 0.59 -2.00
CA GLY A 96 9.36 1.54 -3.05
C GLY A 96 8.02 1.21 -3.68
N MET A 97 7.24 2.24 -3.98
CA MET A 97 5.94 2.07 -4.63
C MET A 97 5.92 2.76 -5.98
N GLY A 98 5.19 2.19 -6.93
CA GLY A 98 5.01 2.79 -8.25
C GLY A 98 3.74 2.31 -8.95
N MET A 99 3.21 3.13 -9.85
CA MET A 99 2.05 2.74 -10.67
C MET A 99 2.38 1.55 -11.57
N THR A 100 3.67 1.36 -11.87
CA THR A 100 4.20 0.19 -12.59
C THR A 100 5.20 -0.56 -11.72
N ARG A 101 5.42 -1.85 -12.03
CA ARG A 101 6.44 -2.68 -11.36
C ARG A 101 7.83 -2.04 -11.45
N THR A 102 8.18 -1.52 -12.63
CA THR A 102 9.46 -0.85 -12.88
C THR A 102 9.63 0.40 -12.01
N GLU A 103 8.57 1.18 -11.84
CA GLU A 103 8.60 2.34 -10.96
C GLU A 103 8.75 1.94 -9.50
N GLY A 104 8.03 0.90 -9.04
CA GLY A 104 8.22 0.34 -7.71
C GLY A 104 9.66 -0.12 -7.45
N LEU A 105 10.25 -0.86 -8.40
CA LEU A 105 11.64 -1.34 -8.32
C LEU A 105 12.65 -0.20 -8.26
N ARG A 106 12.50 0.79 -9.14
CA ARG A 106 13.36 1.97 -9.17
C ARG A 106 13.28 2.74 -7.86
N ASN A 107 12.06 2.92 -7.33
CA ASN A 107 11.85 3.66 -6.09
C ASN A 107 12.41 2.88 -4.89
N SER A 108 12.27 1.54 -4.85
CA SER A 108 12.79 0.72 -3.75
C SER A 108 14.32 0.71 -3.77
N TYR A 109 14.90 0.61 -4.96
CA TYR A 109 16.35 0.65 -5.16
C TYR A 109 16.93 2.02 -4.77
N ALA A 110 16.34 3.11 -5.24
CA ALA A 110 16.76 4.46 -4.86
C ALA A 110 16.68 4.68 -3.35
N ASN A 111 15.64 4.18 -2.69
CA ASN A 111 15.54 4.24 -1.24
C ASN A 111 16.67 3.48 -0.54
N CYS A 112 17.02 2.28 -1.04
CA CYS A 112 18.16 1.54 -0.51
C CYS A 112 19.46 2.33 -0.70
N LEU A 113 19.71 2.89 -1.89
CA LEU A 113 20.93 3.66 -2.15
C LEU A 113 21.09 4.86 -1.23
N ASN A 114 19.98 5.53 -0.89
CA ASN A 114 20.01 6.75 -0.09
C ASN A 114 20.12 6.50 1.42
N ASN A 115 19.70 5.32 1.91
CA ASN A 115 19.57 5.06 3.34
C ASN A 115 20.42 3.89 3.83
N SER A 116 20.94 3.05 2.93
CA SER A 116 21.84 1.96 3.30
C SER A 116 23.21 2.49 3.68
N LEU A 117 23.80 1.93 4.74
CA LEU A 117 25.21 2.16 5.10
C LEU A 117 26.17 1.69 3.99
N PHE A 118 25.72 0.78 3.12
CA PHE A 118 26.48 0.24 2.00
C PHE A 118 25.67 0.35 0.70
N PRO A 119 25.57 1.55 0.09
CA PRO A 119 24.74 1.77 -1.10
C PRO A 119 25.08 0.84 -2.26
N GLY A 120 26.37 0.56 -2.48
CA GLY A 120 26.83 -0.34 -3.55
C GLY A 120 26.38 -1.80 -3.40
N SER A 121 25.82 -2.18 -2.25
CA SER A 121 25.30 -3.53 -1.98
C SER A 121 23.79 -3.67 -2.16
N CYS A 122 23.12 -2.59 -2.58
CA CYS A 122 21.69 -2.64 -2.81
C CYS A 122 21.38 -3.57 -3.96
N GLU A 123 20.40 -4.44 -3.74
CA GLU A 123 19.84 -5.35 -4.74
C GLU A 123 18.33 -5.24 -4.73
N VAL A 124 17.71 -5.26 -5.90
CA VAL A 124 16.25 -5.33 -6.00
C VAL A 124 15.75 -6.73 -5.65
N GLY A 125 14.84 -6.80 -4.70
CA GLY A 125 14.17 -8.03 -4.29
C GLY A 125 12.89 -8.28 -5.08
N TYR A 126 11.83 -8.66 -4.38
CA TYR A 126 10.54 -8.99 -4.99
C TYR A 126 9.59 -7.78 -5.04
N CYS A 127 8.53 -7.90 -5.84
CA CYS A 127 7.44 -6.94 -5.89
C CYS A 127 6.10 -7.63 -5.69
N LEU A 128 5.18 -6.94 -5.03
CA LEU A 128 3.80 -7.35 -4.82
C LEU A 128 2.89 -6.28 -5.39
N ARG A 129 1.95 -6.69 -6.24
CA ARG A 129 0.87 -5.82 -6.69
C ARG A 129 -0.19 -5.76 -5.58
N LYS A 130 -0.48 -4.56 -5.08
CA LYS A 130 -1.55 -4.35 -4.09
C LYS A 130 -2.88 -4.22 -4.83
N TYR A 131 -3.86 -5.03 -4.42
CA TYR A 131 -5.19 -5.13 -5.02
C TYR A 131 -6.17 -4.17 -4.34
#